data_AF-A0A5P8ZZC4-F1
#
_entry.id   AF-A0A5P8ZZC4-F1
#
_cell.length_a   1.000
_cell.length_b   1.000
_cell.length_c   1.000
_cell.angle_alpha   90.00
_cell.angle_beta   90.00
_cell.angle_gamma   90.00
#
_symmetry.space_group_name_H-M   'P 1'
#
loop_
_entity.id
_entity.type
_entity.pdbx_description
1 polymer ?
#
loop_
_entity_poly.entity_id
_entity_poly.type
_entity_poly.pdbx_seq_one_letter_code
_entity_poly.pdbx_strand_id
1 'polypeptide(L)'
;MAKKKAFIPLRYLTPIVFLPWCISFTFQKSLESWVTNWWNTKQPEIFLNIIQEKIILKKFIEFKELFLLDEMLKEYPELRSQNLRTKIYKETIQLITTHNEDRIHAIFHFSTNILSFVILSGYSSLGNQELLILNSWVREFLYNLSDTIKAFSILLLTDLCIGFHSTHGWELMIGSLYKDFGFAQNDQIISGLVSTFPVILDTIIKYWIFRYLNRVSPSLVVIYHSMND
;
A
#
# COMPACT_ATOMS: atom_id res chain seq x y z
N MET A 1 18.92 39.04 -4.76
CA MET A 1 18.29 38.33 -5.90
C MET A 1 18.15 36.80 -5.71
N ALA A 2 18.95 36.15 -4.85
CA ALA A 2 18.89 34.70 -4.61
C ALA A 2 17.59 34.19 -3.92
N LYS A 3 16.97 34.98 -3.04
CA LYS A 3 15.76 34.57 -2.29
C LYS A 3 14.53 34.28 -3.16
N LYS A 4 14.42 34.88 -4.36
CA LYS A 4 13.28 34.64 -5.26
C LYS A 4 13.38 33.32 -6.04
N LYS A 5 14.59 32.79 -6.31
CA LYS A 5 14.76 31.54 -7.06
C LYS A 5 14.40 30.29 -6.23
N ALA A 6 14.64 30.29 -4.93
CA ALA A 6 14.34 29.15 -4.05
C ALA A 6 12.83 28.92 -3.80
N PHE A 7 11.99 29.95 -4.01
CA PHE A 7 10.54 29.87 -3.79
C PHE A 7 9.74 29.34 -4.99
N ILE A 8 10.37 29.30 -6.17
CA ILE A 8 9.75 28.86 -7.43
C ILE A 8 9.49 27.34 -7.43
N PRO A 9 10.43 26.46 -7.01
CA PRO A 9 10.21 25.02 -6.98
C PRO A 9 9.14 24.61 -5.96
N LEU A 10 9.11 25.28 -4.80
CA LEU A 10 8.15 24.98 -3.74
C LEU A 10 6.72 25.17 -4.24
N ARG A 11 6.46 26.22 -5.02
CA ARG A 11 5.13 26.50 -5.58
C ARG A 11 4.65 25.45 -6.59
N TYR A 12 5.56 24.80 -7.32
CA TYR A 12 5.22 23.74 -8.28
C TYR A 12 5.18 22.34 -7.64
N LEU A 13 5.94 22.11 -6.57
CA LEU A 13 5.86 20.86 -5.79
C LEU A 13 4.60 20.77 -4.95
N THR A 14 4.11 21.89 -4.40
CA THR A 14 2.88 21.92 -3.61
C THR A 14 1.68 21.30 -4.33
N PRO A 15 1.28 21.70 -5.55
CA PRO A 15 0.15 21.08 -6.22
C PRO A 15 0.40 19.60 -6.54
N ILE A 16 1.61 19.18 -6.89
CA ILE A 16 1.91 17.76 -7.17
C ILE A 16 1.67 16.87 -5.94
N VAL A 17 1.98 17.36 -4.73
CA VAL A 17 1.82 16.59 -3.50
C VAL A 17 0.41 16.74 -2.90
N PHE A 18 -0.16 17.95 -2.94
CA PHE A 18 -1.46 18.22 -2.32
C PHE A 18 -2.65 17.86 -3.19
N LEU A 19 -2.55 17.92 -4.52
CA LEU A 19 -3.64 17.56 -5.43
C LEU A 19 -4.09 16.09 -5.29
N PRO A 20 -3.19 15.07 -5.27
CA PRO A 20 -3.57 13.68 -4.98
C PRO A 20 -4.35 13.57 -3.68
N TRP A 21 -3.85 14.23 -2.63
CA TRP A 21 -4.40 14.14 -1.29
C TRP A 21 -5.76 14.81 -1.20
N CYS A 22 -5.93 15.98 -1.79
CA CYS A 22 -7.21 16.67 -1.88
C CYS A 22 -8.24 15.87 -2.68
N ILE A 23 -7.84 15.24 -3.79
CA ILE A 23 -8.72 14.38 -4.58
C ILE A 23 -9.14 13.17 -3.73
N SER A 24 -8.19 12.47 -3.10
CA SER A 24 -8.50 11.32 -2.26
C SER A 24 -9.45 11.70 -1.12
N PHE A 25 -9.17 12.80 -0.41
CA PHE A 25 -9.98 13.23 0.74
C PHE A 25 -11.41 13.63 0.35
N THR A 26 -11.59 14.34 -0.77
CA THR A 26 -12.91 14.79 -1.22
C THR A 26 -13.72 13.68 -1.86
N PHE A 27 -13.10 12.85 -2.71
CA PHE A 27 -13.75 11.73 -3.36
C PHE A 27 -14.10 10.63 -2.37
N GLN A 28 -13.22 10.34 -1.39
CA GLN A 28 -13.46 9.28 -0.42
C GLN A 28 -14.76 9.52 0.33
N LYS A 29 -14.92 10.69 0.97
CA LYS A 29 -16.11 10.97 1.79
C LYS A 29 -17.41 11.06 0.98
N SER A 30 -17.37 11.63 -0.22
CA SER A 30 -18.59 11.84 -1.03
C SER A 30 -19.05 10.57 -1.73
N LEU A 31 -18.14 9.78 -2.30
CA LEU A 31 -18.51 8.59 -3.04
C LEU A 31 -18.75 7.40 -2.11
N GLU A 32 -18.11 7.32 -0.95
CA GLU A 32 -18.36 6.26 0.04
C GLU A 32 -19.85 6.23 0.45
N SER A 33 -20.45 7.38 0.74
CA SER A 33 -21.88 7.49 1.04
C SER A 33 -22.79 7.12 -0.15
N TRP A 34 -22.36 7.42 -1.37
CA TRP A 34 -23.14 7.11 -2.57
C TRP A 34 -23.07 5.62 -2.94
N VAL A 35 -21.87 5.04 -2.88
CA VAL A 35 -21.60 3.63 -3.18
C VAL A 35 -22.24 2.71 -2.14
N THR A 36 -22.16 3.03 -0.85
CA THR A 36 -22.83 2.25 0.21
C THR A 36 -24.35 2.26 0.03
N ASN A 37 -24.96 3.41 -0.25
CA ASN A 37 -26.39 3.49 -0.56
C ASN A 37 -26.78 2.71 -1.83
N TRP A 38 -25.96 2.79 -2.88
CA TRP A 38 -26.22 2.08 -4.13
C TRP A 38 -26.06 0.56 -3.98
N TRP A 39 -25.05 0.11 -3.23
CA TRP A 39 -24.81 -1.29 -2.95
C TRP A 39 -25.95 -1.89 -2.12
N ASN A 40 -26.37 -1.19 -1.05
CA ASN A 40 -27.46 -1.62 -0.18
C ASN A 40 -28.82 -1.67 -0.89
N THR A 41 -29.03 -0.88 -1.95
CA THR A 41 -30.29 -0.86 -2.71
C THR A 41 -30.33 -1.87 -3.85
N LYS A 42 -29.18 -2.26 -4.42
CA LYS A 42 -29.12 -3.13 -5.62
C LYS A 42 -28.61 -4.54 -5.38
N GLN A 43 -27.85 -4.81 -4.32
CA GLN A 43 -27.32 -6.14 -4.02
C GLN A 43 -27.69 -6.59 -2.60
N PRO A 44 -28.79 -7.33 -2.41
CA PRO A 44 -29.10 -7.98 -1.14
C PRO A 44 -28.31 -9.29 -0.91
N GLU A 45 -27.61 -9.80 -1.93
CA GLU A 45 -26.88 -11.06 -1.84
C GLU A 45 -25.45 -10.87 -1.33
N ILE A 46 -25.09 -11.68 -0.34
CA ILE A 46 -23.77 -11.70 0.30
C ILE A 46 -22.77 -12.32 -0.70
N PHE A 47 -21.95 -11.49 -1.34
CA PHE A 47 -20.94 -11.96 -2.29
C PHE A 47 -19.66 -12.42 -1.56
N LEU A 48 -19.63 -13.68 -1.12
CA LEU A 48 -18.44 -14.27 -0.49
C LEU A 48 -17.53 -14.92 -1.54
N ASN A 49 -16.23 -14.62 -1.45
CA ASN A 49 -15.22 -15.42 -2.14
C ASN A 49 -15.06 -16.78 -1.44
N ILE A 50 -14.70 -17.85 -2.17
CA ILE A 50 -14.54 -19.23 -1.66
C ILE A 50 -13.60 -19.28 -0.44
N ILE A 51 -12.57 -18.42 -0.42
CA ILE A 51 -11.63 -18.35 0.70
C ILE A 51 -12.27 -17.70 1.94
N GLN A 52 -13.11 -16.68 1.73
CA GLN A 52 -13.83 -15.99 2.81
C GLN A 52 -14.91 -16.89 3.40
N GLU A 53 -15.61 -17.63 2.55
CA GLU A 53 -16.56 -18.65 2.98
C GLU A 53 -15.89 -19.69 3.90
N LYS A 54 -14.70 -20.19 3.53
CA LYS A 54 -13.92 -21.09 4.39
C LYS A 54 -13.53 -20.48 5.74
N ILE A 55 -13.14 -19.19 5.77
CA ILE A 55 -12.77 -18.50 7.01
C ILE A 55 -14.00 -18.34 7.92
N ILE A 56 -15.14 -17.93 7.36
CA ILE A 56 -16.40 -17.76 8.10
C ILE A 56 -16.87 -19.13 8.62
N LEU A 57 -16.78 -20.17 7.80
CA LEU A 57 -17.20 -21.52 8.15
C LEU A 57 -16.29 -22.11 9.24
N LYS A 58 -14.97 -21.86 9.19
CA LYS A 58 -14.04 -22.23 10.26
C LYS A 58 -14.40 -21.54 11.58
N LYS A 59 -14.61 -20.22 11.57
CA LYS A 59 -15.05 -19.48 12.77
C LYS A 59 -16.38 -20.01 13.31
N PHE A 60 -17.32 -20.32 12.42
CA PHE A 60 -18.61 -20.90 12.81
C PHE A 60 -18.45 -22.28 13.49
N ILE A 61 -17.54 -23.13 12.98
CA ILE A 61 -17.21 -24.40 13.62
C ILE A 61 -16.56 -24.17 14.99
N GLU A 62 -15.58 -23.27 15.10
CA GLU A 62 -14.94 -22.92 16.39
C GLU A 62 -15.97 -22.43 17.42
N PHE A 63 -16.91 -21.58 17.01
CA PHE A 63 -18.03 -21.15 17.86
C PHE A 63 -18.93 -22.31 18.27
N LYS A 64 -19.21 -23.25 17.37
CA LYS A 64 -20.01 -24.43 17.66
C LYS A 64 -19.30 -25.39 18.63
N GLU A 65 -17.99 -25.54 18.51
CA GLU A 65 -17.17 -26.35 19.42
C GLU A 65 -17.13 -25.72 20.82
N LEU A 66 -16.90 -24.40 20.91
CA LEU A 66 -16.99 -23.66 22.17
C LEU A 66 -18.38 -23.78 22.81
N PHE A 67 -19.44 -23.75 22.01
CA PHE A 67 -20.81 -23.97 22.48
C PHE A 67 -21.01 -25.37 23.07
N LEU A 68 -20.54 -26.41 22.37
CA LEU A 68 -20.68 -27.80 22.80
C LEU A 68 -19.91 -28.05 24.11
N LEU A 69 -18.76 -27.39 24.27
CA LEU A 69 -17.96 -27.44 25.49
C LEU A 69 -18.67 -26.74 26.68
N ASP A 70 -19.27 -25.56 26.47
CA ASP A 70 -20.05 -24.85 27.49
C ASP A 70 -21.33 -25.60 27.90
N GLU A 71 -21.95 -26.34 26.96
CA GLU A 71 -23.11 -27.20 27.21
C GLU A 71 -22.72 -28.42 28.06
N MET A 72 -21.61 -29.10 27.76
CA MET A 72 -21.12 -30.22 28.54
C MET A 72 -20.70 -29.85 29.97
N LEU A 73 -20.34 -28.59 30.21
CA LEU A 73 -19.94 -28.09 31.53
C LEU A 73 -21.12 -27.64 32.42
N LYS A 74 -22.36 -27.57 31.91
CA LYS A 74 -23.51 -27.03 32.65
C LYS A 74 -24.61 -28.05 32.90
N GLU A 75 -25.12 -28.05 34.13
CA GLU A 75 -26.06 -29.03 34.68
C GLU A 75 -27.54 -28.82 34.27
N TYR A 76 -27.88 -27.71 33.58
CA TYR A 76 -29.27 -27.39 33.17
C TYR A 76 -29.36 -26.82 31.73
N PRO A 77 -29.93 -27.55 30.73
CA PRO A 77 -29.76 -27.24 29.31
C PRO A 77 -30.92 -26.50 28.61
N GLU A 78 -32.16 -26.57 29.11
CA GLU A 78 -33.32 -26.50 28.20
C GLU A 78 -33.75 -25.10 27.72
N LEU A 79 -33.44 -24.01 28.43
CA LEU A 79 -33.96 -22.66 28.11
C LEU A 79 -32.92 -21.66 27.57
N ARG A 80 -31.63 -22.02 27.59
CA ARG A 80 -30.52 -21.15 27.15
C ARG A 80 -30.05 -21.45 25.72
N SER A 81 -30.27 -22.67 25.22
CA SER A 81 -29.74 -23.13 23.93
C SER A 81 -30.31 -22.37 22.73
N GLN A 82 -31.62 -22.09 22.69
CA GLN A 82 -32.25 -21.32 21.60
C GLN A 82 -31.81 -19.85 21.59
N ASN A 83 -31.71 -19.22 22.76
CA ASN A 83 -31.22 -17.84 22.88
C ASN A 83 -29.75 -17.71 22.44
N LEU A 84 -28.92 -18.69 22.78
CA LEU A 84 -27.52 -18.75 22.34
C LEU A 84 -27.39 -19.06 20.84
N ARG A 85 -28.19 -19.97 20.28
CA ARG A 85 -28.23 -20.23 18.83
C ARG A 85 -28.58 -18.98 18.05
N THR A 86 -29.55 -18.22 18.56
CA THR A 86 -29.98 -16.94 17.99
C THR A 86 -28.86 -15.89 18.11
N LYS A 87 -28.13 -15.88 19.24
CA LYS A 87 -26.95 -15.03 19.44
C LYS A 87 -25.81 -15.37 18.49
N ILE A 88 -25.46 -16.64 18.31
CA ILE A 88 -24.41 -17.10 17.38
C ILE A 88 -24.80 -16.76 15.94
N TYR A 89 -26.07 -16.99 15.57
CA TYR A 89 -26.57 -16.64 14.23
C TYR A 89 -26.51 -15.13 13.99
N LYS A 90 -26.91 -14.33 15.00
CA LYS A 90 -26.82 -12.87 14.95
C LYS A 90 -25.38 -12.37 14.85
N GLU A 91 -24.47 -12.94 15.63
CA GLU A 91 -23.04 -12.61 15.56
C GLU A 91 -22.41 -13.02 14.22
N THR A 92 -22.83 -14.16 13.66
CA THR A 92 -22.36 -14.61 12.34
C THR A 92 -22.85 -13.68 11.23
N ILE A 93 -24.13 -13.28 11.27
CA ILE A 93 -24.69 -12.28 10.34
C ILE A 93 -23.94 -10.96 10.49
N GLN A 94 -23.70 -10.51 11.72
CA GLN A 94 -22.97 -9.26 11.98
C GLN A 94 -21.55 -9.32 11.44
N LEU A 95 -20.86 -10.45 11.59
CA LEU A 95 -19.53 -10.69 11.03
C LEU A 95 -19.53 -10.60 9.50
N ILE A 96 -20.54 -11.19 8.87
CA ILE A 96 -20.71 -11.16 7.41
C ILE A 96 -21.01 -9.74 6.92
N THR A 97 -21.88 -8.99 7.61
CA THR A 97 -22.22 -7.62 7.24
C THR A 97 -21.03 -6.67 7.37
N THR A 98 -20.30 -6.73 8.49
CA THR A 98 -19.10 -5.90 8.69
C THR A 98 -18.02 -6.24 7.67
N HIS A 99 -17.81 -7.52 7.37
CA HIS A 99 -16.84 -7.92 6.34
C HIS A 99 -17.23 -7.43 4.94
N ASN A 100 -18.51 -7.44 4.60
CA ASN A 100 -18.99 -6.88 3.33
C ASN A 100 -18.78 -5.36 3.25
N GLU A 101 -19.06 -4.63 4.33
CA GLU A 101 -18.78 -3.20 4.43
C GLU A 101 -17.28 -2.93 4.21
N ASP A 102 -16.41 -3.63 4.95
CA ASP A 102 -14.95 -3.51 4.80
C ASP A 102 -14.49 -3.78 3.36
N ARG A 103 -15.08 -4.76 2.68
CA ARG A 103 -14.78 -5.04 1.27
C ARG A 103 -15.22 -3.92 0.34
N ILE A 104 -16.42 -3.37 0.55
CA ILE A 104 -16.91 -2.24 -0.25
C ILE A 104 -15.97 -1.05 -0.06
N HIS A 105 -15.56 -0.77 1.18
CA HIS A 105 -14.58 0.27 1.48
C HIS A 105 -13.22 -0.01 0.81
N ALA A 106 -12.73 -1.25 0.84
CA ALA A 106 -11.46 -1.61 0.21
C ALA A 106 -11.50 -1.45 -1.32
N ILE A 107 -12.54 -1.97 -1.99
CA ILE A 107 -12.73 -1.83 -3.44
C ILE A 107 -12.86 -0.35 -3.82
N PHE A 108 -13.62 0.40 -3.02
CA PHE A 108 -13.84 1.82 -3.23
C PHE A 108 -12.55 2.64 -3.07
N HIS A 109 -11.77 2.37 -2.01
CA HIS A 109 -10.47 3.00 -1.79
C HIS A 109 -9.50 2.68 -2.93
N PHE A 110 -9.46 1.42 -3.37
CA PHE A 110 -8.66 1.00 -4.52
C PHE A 110 -9.07 1.71 -5.81
N SER A 111 -10.37 1.81 -6.10
CA SER A 111 -10.89 2.53 -7.27
C SER A 111 -10.57 4.03 -7.20
N THR A 112 -10.66 4.63 -6.02
CA THR A 112 -10.33 6.05 -5.80
C THR A 112 -8.84 6.30 -6.05
N ASN A 113 -7.97 5.37 -5.64
CA ASN A 113 -6.54 5.43 -5.90
C ASN A 113 -6.20 5.28 -7.39
N ILE A 114 -6.91 4.42 -8.12
CA ILE A 114 -6.74 4.33 -9.58
C ILE A 114 -7.17 5.63 -10.25
N LEU A 115 -8.33 6.18 -9.86
CA LEU A 115 -8.84 7.43 -10.44
C LEU A 115 -7.90 8.61 -10.15
N SER A 116 -7.39 8.72 -8.92
CA SER A 116 -6.42 9.75 -8.56
C SER A 116 -5.13 9.61 -9.36
N PHE A 117 -4.64 8.38 -9.56
CA PHE A 117 -3.49 8.11 -10.43
C PHE A 117 -3.75 8.53 -11.87
N VAL A 118 -4.92 8.24 -12.44
CA VAL A 118 -5.30 8.68 -13.79
C VAL A 118 -5.33 10.20 -13.88
N ILE A 119 -5.96 10.88 -12.93
CA ILE A 119 -6.04 12.35 -12.90
C ILE A 119 -4.63 12.96 -12.79
N LEU A 120 -3.77 12.41 -11.94
CA LEU A 120 -2.38 12.86 -11.79
C LEU A 120 -1.56 12.61 -13.04
N SER A 121 -1.71 11.45 -13.66
CA SER A 121 -1.02 11.13 -14.91
C SER A 121 -1.45 12.05 -16.05
N GLY A 122 -2.75 12.38 -16.12
CA GLY A 122 -3.29 13.36 -17.06
C GLY A 122 -2.76 14.76 -16.79
N TYR A 123 -2.80 15.20 -15.53
CA TYR A 123 -2.27 16.51 -15.12
C TYR A 123 -0.77 16.62 -15.40
N SER A 124 0.01 15.57 -15.12
CA SER A 124 1.44 15.48 -15.43
C SER A 124 1.70 15.56 -16.94
N SER A 125 0.89 14.87 -17.75
CA SER A 125 1.03 14.88 -19.21
C SER A 125 0.67 16.25 -19.84
N LEU A 126 -0.32 16.96 -19.29
CA LEU A 126 -0.71 18.31 -19.72
C LEU A 126 0.19 19.41 -19.15
N GLY A 127 0.67 19.26 -17.92
CA GLY A 127 1.52 20.18 -17.15
C GLY A 127 3.00 20.15 -17.53
N ASN A 128 3.31 19.91 -18.81
CA ASN A 128 4.67 19.66 -19.28
C ASN A 128 5.64 20.82 -18.96
N GLN A 129 5.15 22.06 -18.96
CA GLN A 129 5.98 23.24 -18.63
C GLN A 129 6.46 23.23 -17.17
N GLU A 130 5.61 22.85 -16.23
CA GLU A 130 5.96 22.82 -14.80
C GLU A 130 6.96 21.69 -14.51
N LEU A 131 6.77 20.53 -15.13
CA LEU A 131 7.71 19.41 -15.05
C LEU A 131 9.07 19.72 -15.68
N LEU A 132 9.10 20.48 -16.78
CA LEU A 132 10.35 20.94 -17.39
C LEU A 132 11.12 21.90 -16.47
N ILE A 133 10.42 22.83 -15.80
CA ILE A 133 11.02 23.74 -14.82
C ILE A 133 11.56 22.95 -13.63
N LEU A 134 10.80 21.98 -13.12
CA LEU A 134 11.23 21.09 -12.05
C LEU A 134 12.45 20.25 -12.44
N ASN A 135 12.43 19.63 -13.62
CA ASN A 135 13.56 18.85 -14.15
C ASN A 135 14.81 19.73 -14.33
N SER A 136 14.66 20.95 -14.84
CA SER A 136 15.77 21.90 -14.93
C SER A 136 16.32 22.26 -13.55
N TRP A 137 15.45 22.50 -12.58
CA TRP A 137 15.86 22.86 -11.22
C TRP A 137 16.56 21.69 -10.50
N VAL A 138 15.99 20.48 -10.56
CA VAL A 138 16.60 19.26 -10.00
C VAL A 138 17.96 19.02 -10.65
N ARG A 139 18.05 19.20 -11.97
CA ARG A 139 19.30 19.06 -12.72
C ARG A 139 20.35 20.10 -12.31
N GLU A 140 19.95 21.36 -12.16
CA GLU A 140 20.82 22.43 -11.65
C GLU A 140 21.28 22.15 -10.21
N PHE A 141 20.37 21.70 -9.34
CA PHE A 141 20.70 21.29 -7.98
C PHE A 141 21.70 20.13 -7.96
N LEU A 142 21.45 19.07 -8.72
CA LEU A 142 22.33 17.91 -8.81
C LEU A 142 23.69 18.27 -9.40
N TYR A 143 23.76 19.08 -10.46
CA TYR A 143 25.04 19.48 -11.05
C TYR A 143 25.88 20.38 -10.14
N ASN A 144 25.23 21.22 -9.32
CA ASN A 144 25.91 22.09 -8.36
C ASN A 144 26.52 21.33 -7.17
N LEU A 145 26.15 20.05 -6.95
CA LEU A 145 26.79 19.22 -5.94
C LEU A 145 28.18 18.77 -6.38
N SER A 146 29.10 18.61 -5.43
CA SER A 146 30.39 17.98 -5.70
C SER A 146 30.21 16.50 -6.02
N ASP A 147 31.12 15.94 -6.81
CA ASP A 147 31.06 14.52 -7.20
C ASP A 147 31.10 13.58 -5.97
N THR A 148 31.82 13.96 -4.93
CA THR A 148 31.82 13.26 -3.63
C THR A 148 30.43 13.24 -2.97
N ILE A 149 29.72 14.38 -2.94
CA ILE A 149 28.38 14.45 -2.32
C ILE A 149 27.35 13.70 -3.16
N LYS A 150 27.47 13.74 -4.49
CA LYS A 150 26.62 12.95 -5.41
C LYS A 150 26.79 11.46 -5.15
N ALA A 151 28.04 10.96 -5.12
CA ALA A 151 28.33 9.56 -4.85
C ALA A 151 27.82 9.13 -3.47
N PHE A 152 28.08 9.92 -2.43
CA PHE A 152 27.60 9.67 -1.08
C PHE A 152 26.07 9.66 -0.98
N SER A 153 25.39 10.61 -1.63
CA SER A 153 23.91 10.70 -1.60
C SER A 153 23.26 9.52 -2.32
N ILE A 154 23.87 9.04 -3.41
CA ILE A 154 23.43 7.84 -4.12
C ILE A 154 23.61 6.60 -3.23
N LEU A 155 24.77 6.47 -2.58
CA LEU A 155 25.06 5.35 -1.68
C LEU A 155 24.09 5.33 -0.49
N LEU A 156 23.92 6.47 0.19
CA LEU A 156 22.99 6.63 1.30
C LEU A 156 21.53 6.34 0.92
N LEU A 157 21.08 6.78 -0.26
CA LEU A 157 19.73 6.47 -0.75
C LEU A 157 19.56 4.99 -1.07
N THR A 158 20.58 4.37 -1.66
CA THR A 158 20.59 2.94 -2.01
C THR A 158 20.54 2.10 -0.73
N ASP A 159 21.37 2.43 0.26
CA ASP A 159 21.39 1.76 1.54
C ASP A 159 20.10 1.98 2.33
N LEU A 160 19.46 3.15 2.24
CA LEU A 160 18.19 3.38 2.95
C LEU A 160 17.00 2.68 2.28
N CYS A 161 16.98 2.59 0.94
CA CYS A 161 15.90 1.96 0.20
C CYS A 161 16.03 0.43 0.11
N ILE A 162 17.26 -0.10 0.12
CA ILE A 162 17.56 -1.53 -0.12
C ILE A 162 18.16 -2.19 1.12
N GLY A 163 18.85 -1.42 1.98
CA GLY A 163 19.41 -1.87 3.25
C GLY A 163 18.34 -2.14 4.30
N PHE A 164 17.46 -3.08 4.00
CA PHE A 164 16.64 -3.77 4.98
C PHE A 164 17.36 -5.06 5.33
N HIS A 165 18.14 -5.00 6.41
CA HIS A 165 18.92 -6.12 6.93
C HIS A 165 18.08 -7.26 7.54
N SER A 166 16.75 -7.22 7.44
CA SER A 166 15.88 -8.29 7.92
C SER A 166 14.82 -8.69 6.90
N THR A 167 14.72 -10.01 6.68
CA THR A 167 13.61 -10.66 5.97
C THR A 167 12.25 -10.24 6.53
N HIS A 168 12.19 -9.95 7.83
CA HIS A 168 10.98 -9.53 8.51
C HIS A 168 10.47 -8.15 8.06
N GLY A 169 11.35 -7.19 7.75
CA GLY A 169 10.93 -5.88 7.23
C GLY A 169 10.19 -6.01 5.90
N TRP A 170 10.71 -6.86 5.01
CA TRP A 170 10.07 -7.19 3.75
C TRP A 170 8.78 -7.97 3.91
N GLU A 171 8.72 -8.89 4.88
CA GLU A 171 7.52 -9.64 5.22
C GLU A 171 6.37 -8.72 5.66
N LEU A 172 6.66 -7.74 6.52
CA LEU A 172 5.67 -6.75 6.96
C LEU A 172 5.23 -5.85 5.81
N MET A 173 6.16 -5.37 4.98
CA MET A 173 5.84 -4.48 3.86
C MET A 173 5.01 -5.19 2.79
N ILE A 174 5.42 -6.40 2.38
CA ILE A 174 4.70 -7.20 1.38
C ILE A 174 3.38 -7.69 1.98
N GLY A 175 3.36 -8.13 3.23
CA GLY A 175 2.14 -8.55 3.93
C GLY A 175 1.10 -7.45 4.03
N SER A 176 1.51 -6.19 4.32
CA SER A 176 0.61 -5.04 4.32
C SER A 176 0.00 -4.80 2.95
N LEU A 177 0.83 -4.75 1.90
CA LEU A 177 0.34 -4.57 0.53
C LEU A 177 -0.63 -5.70 0.15
N TYR A 178 -0.26 -6.95 0.43
CA TYR A 178 -1.06 -8.13 0.10
C TYR A 178 -2.43 -8.11 0.78
N LYS A 179 -2.49 -7.62 2.03
CA LYS A 179 -3.73 -7.41 2.79
C LYS A 179 -4.57 -6.28 2.21
N ASP A 180 -3.96 -5.17 1.82
CA ASP A 180 -4.66 -4.01 1.22
C ASP A 180 -5.30 -4.36 -0.13
N PHE A 181 -4.70 -5.29 -0.89
CA PHE A 181 -5.30 -5.84 -2.11
C PHE A 181 -6.44 -6.85 -1.84
N GLY A 182 -6.72 -7.21 -0.58
CA GLY A 182 -7.81 -8.12 -0.20
C GLY A 182 -7.57 -9.58 -0.57
N PHE A 183 -6.33 -9.97 -0.85
CA PHE A 183 -5.97 -11.37 -1.10
C PHE A 183 -5.87 -12.15 0.20
N ALA A 184 -6.23 -13.43 0.15
CA ALA A 184 -6.08 -14.32 1.30
C ALA A 184 -4.59 -14.60 1.54
N GLN A 185 -4.13 -14.32 2.75
CA GLN A 185 -2.74 -14.46 3.17
C GLN A 185 -2.25 -15.89 2.88
N ASN A 186 -1.34 -16.00 1.91
CA ASN A 186 -0.67 -17.25 1.58
C ASN A 186 0.80 -17.09 1.92
N ASP A 187 1.19 -17.64 3.06
CA ASP A 187 2.54 -17.49 3.62
C ASP A 187 3.62 -18.04 2.68
N GLN A 188 3.30 -19.01 1.81
CA GLN A 188 4.25 -19.52 0.81
C GLN A 188 4.53 -18.51 -0.29
N ILE A 189 3.51 -17.80 -0.77
CA ILE A 189 3.66 -16.76 -1.80
C ILE A 189 4.38 -15.55 -1.20
N ILE A 190 4.01 -15.15 0.02
CA ILE A 190 4.66 -14.03 0.72
C ILE A 190 6.13 -14.36 0.98
N SER A 191 6.44 -15.55 1.50
CA SER A 191 7.82 -15.97 1.73
C SER A 191 8.65 -15.99 0.45
N GLY A 192 8.10 -16.52 -0.66
CA GLY A 192 8.78 -16.52 -1.96
C GLY A 192 9.01 -15.12 -2.54
N LEU A 193 8.09 -14.19 -2.33
CA LEU A 193 8.27 -12.79 -2.71
C LEU A 193 9.31 -12.10 -1.83
N VAL A 194 9.27 -12.32 -0.51
CA VAL A 194 10.23 -11.77 0.46
C VAL A 194 11.65 -12.25 0.17
N SER A 195 11.84 -13.49 -0.30
CA SER A 195 13.18 -14.00 -0.64
C SER A 195 13.71 -13.49 -1.98
N THR A 196 12.84 -13.28 -2.96
CA THR A 196 13.26 -13.05 -4.35
C THR A 196 13.24 -11.56 -4.72
N PHE A 197 12.22 -10.84 -4.26
CA PHE A 197 11.99 -9.44 -4.63
C PHE A 197 13.12 -8.50 -4.18
N PRO A 198 13.68 -8.60 -2.96
CA PRO A 198 14.75 -7.71 -2.53
C PRO A 198 16.02 -7.90 -3.37
N VAL A 199 16.35 -9.13 -3.73
CA VAL A 199 17.54 -9.47 -4.55
C VAL A 199 17.38 -8.92 -5.96
N ILE A 200 16.21 -9.08 -6.57
CA ILE A 200 15.93 -8.51 -7.90
C ILE A 200 15.99 -6.98 -7.85
N LEU A 201 15.40 -6.36 -6.82
CA LEU A 201 15.42 -4.91 -6.66
C LEU A 201 16.84 -4.37 -6.47
N ASP A 202 17.66 -5.03 -5.65
CA ASP A 202 19.07 -4.70 -5.43
C ASP A 202 19.86 -4.72 -6.74
N THR A 203 19.73 -5.79 -7.54
CA THR A 203 20.45 -5.91 -8.81
C THR A 203 20.02 -4.88 -9.84
N ILE A 204 18.71 -4.59 -9.97
CA ILE A 204 18.20 -3.55 -10.88
C ILE A 204 18.72 -2.18 -10.48
N ILE A 205 18.68 -1.84 -9.19
CA ILE A 205 19.12 -0.52 -8.71
C ILE A 205 20.63 -0.36 -8.87
N LYS A 206 21.44 -1.35 -8.50
CA LYS A 206 22.90 -1.34 -8.72
C LYS A 206 23.25 -1.15 -10.20
N TYR A 207 22.55 -1.85 -11.09
CA TYR A 207 22.73 -1.69 -12.53
C TYR A 207 22.36 -0.28 -13.02
N TRP A 208 21.23 0.26 -12.55
CA TRP A 208 20.80 1.62 -12.89
C TRP A 208 21.78 2.68 -12.39
N ILE A 209 22.28 2.54 -11.16
CA ILE A 209 23.29 3.41 -10.57
C ILE A 209 24.55 3.36 -11.43
N PHE A 210 25.08 2.18 -11.71
CA PHE A 210 26.28 2.03 -12.54
C PHE A 210 26.12 2.69 -13.91
N ARG A 211 24.97 2.48 -14.57
CA ARG A 211 24.68 3.10 -15.88
C ARG A 211 24.54 4.62 -15.78
N TYR A 212 23.92 5.12 -14.71
CA TYR A 212 23.75 6.55 -14.47
C TYR A 212 25.10 7.24 -14.19
N LEU A 213 25.89 6.71 -13.26
CA LEU A 213 27.20 7.25 -12.89
C LEU A 213 28.14 7.31 -14.12
N ASN A 214 28.19 6.24 -14.91
CA ASN A 214 28.98 6.20 -16.15
C ASN A 214 28.55 7.24 -17.19
N ARG A 215 27.27 7.60 -17.23
CA ARG A 215 26.76 8.64 -18.15
C ARG A 215 27.13 10.05 -17.69
N VAL A 216 27.29 10.26 -16.38
CA VAL A 216 27.57 11.58 -15.79
C VAL A 216 29.07 11.87 -15.78
N SER A 217 29.89 10.98 -15.22
CA SER A 217 31.35 11.11 -15.25
C SER A 217 32.04 9.79 -14.85
N PRO A 218 33.09 9.36 -15.56
CA PRO A 218 33.91 8.20 -15.16
C PRO A 218 34.58 8.38 -13.78
N SER A 219 34.93 9.61 -13.39
CA SER A 219 35.54 9.90 -12.08
C SER A 219 34.60 9.59 -10.91
N LEU A 220 33.30 9.79 -11.10
CA LEU A 220 32.27 9.55 -10.11
C LEU A 220 32.10 8.05 -9.81
N VAL A 221 32.30 7.19 -10.82
CA VAL A 221 32.27 5.73 -10.67
C VAL A 221 33.42 5.24 -9.81
N VAL A 222 34.61 5.79 -9.99
CA VAL A 222 35.79 5.45 -9.17
C VAL A 222 35.59 5.87 -7.72
N ILE A 223 35.06 7.07 -7.49
CA ILE A 223 34.74 7.55 -6.12
C ILE A 223 33.67 6.65 -5.48
N TYR A 224 32.61 6.32 -6.22
CA TYR A 224 31.55 5.43 -5.73
C TYR A 224 32.09 4.04 -5.34
N HIS A 225 32.93 3.42 -6.19
CA HIS A 225 33.57 2.15 -5.84
C HIS A 225 34.47 2.27 -4.61
N SER A 226 35.29 3.32 -4.52
CA SER A 226 36.16 3.54 -3.35
C SER A 226 35.42 3.80 -2.04
N MET A 227 34.15 4.23 -2.11
CA MET A 227 33.29 4.47 -0.94
C MET A 227 32.44 3.25 -0.57
N ASN A 228 32.22 2.35 -1.52
CA ASN A 228 31.40 1.16 -1.36
C ASN A 228 32.22 -0.07 -0.96
N ASP A 229 33.52 -0.08 -1.28
CA ASP A 229 34.51 -1.04 -0.80
C ASP A 229 34.91 -0.74 0.67
#